data_AF-A0A8J8PHM7-F1
#
_entry.id   AF-A0A8J8PHM7-F1
#
_cell.length_a   1.000
_cell.length_b   1.000
_cell.length_c   1.000
_cell.angle_alpha   90.00
_cell.angle_beta   90.00
_cell.angle_gamma   90.00
#
_symmetry.space_group_name_H-M   'P 1'
#
loop_
_entity.id
_entity.type
_entity.pdbx_description
1 polymer ?
#
loop_
_entity_poly.entity_id
_entity_poly.type
_entity_poly.pdbx_seq_one_letter_code
_entity_poly.pdbx_strand_id
1 'polypeptide(L)'
;MSSNPDVVYIVRDEAFFTTAALADHILENANSYHALAEADKFPGRDRMAFSIMLTMFDEMGKLLHMVRECEKTAKADHPDVRVVDFHNNSLNGRRGLGQILEEIRTIESASVNLGFSKAVITEEPEFLKEDYSSLDGRSRYFQIDKIMRKDEYIPTIDIMNRYAAVIERNAMAAGNYLHDLGKALGLWVSLELSPAEKNGKVRYL
;
A
#
# COMPACT_ATOMS: atom_id res chain seq x y z
N MET A 1 10.23 27.21 9.83
CA MET A 1 9.99 26.79 11.23
C MET A 1 9.17 25.51 11.16
N SER A 2 9.66 24.44 11.78
CA SER A 2 9.14 23.06 11.65
C SER A 2 7.70 22.97 12.16
N SER A 3 6.78 22.67 11.25
CA SER A 3 5.40 22.32 11.60
C SER A 3 5.41 21.04 12.44
N ASN A 4 4.67 21.07 13.55
CA ASN A 4 4.42 19.91 14.43
C ASN A 4 4.21 18.62 13.62
N PRO A 5 4.72 17.46 14.07
CA PRO A 5 4.23 16.18 13.53
C PRO A 5 2.72 16.14 13.76
N ASP A 6 1.94 15.88 12.72
CA ASP A 6 0.49 15.71 12.80
C ASP A 6 0.19 14.48 13.65
N VAL A 7 0.20 14.65 14.97
CA VAL A 7 -0.18 13.63 15.94
C VAL A 7 -1.65 13.84 16.27
N VAL A 8 -2.47 12.87 15.92
CA VAL A 8 -3.90 12.85 16.22
C VAL A 8 -4.18 11.62 17.08
N TYR A 9 -5.12 11.73 18.00
CA TYR A 9 -5.62 10.60 18.77
C TYR A 9 -7.04 10.32 18.29
N ILE A 10 -7.27 9.09 17.84
CA ILE A 10 -8.56 8.65 17.32
C ILE A 10 -9.12 7.61 18.28
N VAL A 11 -10.42 7.64 18.53
CA VAL A 11 -11.10 6.64 19.36
C VAL A 11 -10.82 5.26 18.79
N ARG A 12 -10.51 4.30 19.66
CA ARG A 12 -10.07 2.95 19.27
C ARG A 12 -10.98 2.30 18.21
N ASP A 13 -12.29 2.33 18.40
CA ASP A 13 -13.24 1.70 17.47
C ASP A 13 -13.17 2.34 16.06
N GLU A 14 -13.11 3.67 16.01
CA GLU A 14 -12.97 4.43 14.77
C GLU A 14 -11.62 4.18 14.10
N ALA A 15 -10.54 4.06 14.88
CA ALA A 15 -9.22 3.74 14.35
C ALA A 15 -9.18 2.33 13.75
N PHE A 16 -9.77 1.33 14.40
CA PHE A 16 -9.87 -0.03 13.86
C PHE A 16 -10.70 -0.06 12.57
N PHE A 17 -11.86 0.61 12.55
CA PHE A 17 -12.69 0.73 11.36
C PHE A 17 -11.95 1.43 10.21
N THR A 18 -11.34 2.58 10.47
CA THR A 18 -10.60 3.36 9.47
C THR A 18 -9.43 2.57 8.90
N THR A 19 -8.75 1.79 9.75
CA THR A 19 -7.62 0.98 9.30
C THR A 19 -8.08 -0.20 8.42
N ALA A 20 -9.19 -0.83 8.76
CA ALA A 20 -9.80 -1.86 7.92
C ALA A 20 -10.25 -1.28 6.57
N ALA A 21 -10.95 -0.14 6.58
CA ALA A 21 -11.37 0.54 5.36
C ALA A 21 -10.18 0.97 4.47
N LEU A 22 -9.05 1.37 5.08
CA LEU A 22 -7.82 1.66 4.34
C LEU A 22 -7.25 0.41 3.65
N ALA A 23 -7.32 -0.76 4.30
CA ALA A 23 -6.92 -2.03 3.67
C ALA A 23 -7.78 -2.34 2.44
N ASP A 24 -9.10 -2.16 2.55
CA ASP A 24 -10.04 -2.36 1.43
C ASP A 24 -9.76 -1.37 0.30
N HIS A 25 -9.54 -0.09 0.61
CA HIS A 25 -9.20 0.93 -0.38
C HIS A 25 -7.92 0.61 -1.17
N ILE A 26 -6.91 0.03 -0.52
CA ILE A 26 -5.68 -0.41 -1.20
C ILE A 26 -6.01 -1.53 -2.21
N LEU A 27 -6.92 -2.45 -1.87
CA LEU A 27 -7.36 -3.51 -2.78
C LEU A 27 -8.18 -2.95 -3.96
N GLU A 28 -8.98 -1.90 -3.74
CA GLU A 28 -9.66 -1.18 -4.83
C GLU A 28 -8.67 -0.49 -5.78
N ASN A 29 -7.62 0.13 -5.23
CA ASN A 29 -6.52 0.68 -6.02
C ASN A 29 -5.78 -0.41 -6.80
N ALA A 30 -5.57 -1.59 -6.21
CA ALA A 30 -4.98 -2.73 -6.91
C ALA A 30 -5.85 -3.22 -8.07
N ASN A 31 -7.17 -3.27 -7.90
CA ASN A 31 -8.10 -3.57 -9.01
C ASN A 31 -7.97 -2.56 -10.15
N SER A 32 -7.86 -1.27 -9.82
CA SER A 32 -7.67 -0.19 -10.79
C SER A 32 -6.33 -0.32 -11.52
N TYR A 33 -5.27 -0.70 -10.80
CA TYR A 33 -3.97 -1.02 -11.37
C TYR A 33 -4.06 -2.19 -12.38
N HIS A 34 -4.68 -3.31 -11.99
CA HIS A 34 -4.80 -4.49 -12.87
C HIS A 34 -5.59 -4.19 -14.14
N ALA A 35 -6.69 -3.44 -14.01
CA ALA A 35 -7.47 -3.01 -15.17
C ALA A 35 -6.63 -2.21 -16.18
N LEU A 36 -5.66 -1.42 -15.72
CA LEU A 36 -4.72 -0.71 -16.59
C LEU A 36 -3.58 -1.60 -17.10
N ALA A 37 -3.04 -2.47 -16.26
CA ALA A 37 -1.92 -3.35 -16.62
C ALA A 37 -2.32 -4.37 -17.71
N GLU A 38 -3.57 -4.85 -17.67
CA GLU A 38 -4.15 -5.80 -18.62
C GLU A 38 -4.66 -5.13 -19.91
N ALA A 39 -4.86 -3.80 -19.90
CA ALA A 39 -5.34 -3.07 -21.06
C ALA A 39 -4.32 -3.04 -22.21
N ASP A 40 -4.83 -2.93 -23.44
CA ASP A 40 -4.00 -2.72 -24.63
C ASP A 40 -3.04 -1.55 -24.45
N LYS A 41 -1.84 -1.65 -25.01
CA LYS A 41 -0.82 -0.62 -24.82
C LYS A 41 -1.24 0.69 -25.48
N PHE A 42 -1.45 1.73 -24.68
CA PHE A 42 -1.70 3.10 -25.14
C PHE A 42 -0.70 4.10 -24.51
N PRO A 43 -0.48 5.27 -25.13
CA PRO A 43 0.42 6.29 -24.58
C PRO A 43 0.02 6.71 -23.16
N GLY A 44 0.95 6.59 -22.21
CA GLY A 44 0.72 6.97 -20.80
C GLY A 44 0.15 5.86 -19.90
N ARG A 45 -0.20 4.68 -20.43
CA ARG A 45 -0.70 3.53 -19.64
C ARG A 45 0.23 3.19 -18.47
N ASP A 46 1.50 2.94 -18.75
CA ASP A 46 2.48 2.50 -17.75
C ASP A 46 2.74 3.61 -16.70
N ARG A 47 2.63 4.88 -17.10
CA ARG A 47 2.74 6.02 -16.17
C ARG A 47 1.53 6.13 -15.26
N MET A 48 0.33 5.89 -15.77
CA MET A 48 -0.88 5.86 -14.96
C MET A 48 -0.86 4.68 -13.98
N ALA A 49 -0.47 3.50 -14.45
CA ALA A 49 -0.25 2.33 -13.62
C ALA A 49 0.78 2.61 -12.50
N PHE A 50 1.89 3.29 -12.84
CA PHE A 50 2.88 3.69 -11.85
C PHE A 50 2.36 4.74 -10.85
N SER A 51 1.50 5.67 -11.27
CA SER A 51 0.87 6.64 -10.37
C SER A 51 -0.06 5.98 -9.35
N ILE A 52 -0.83 4.97 -9.78
CA ILE A 52 -1.64 4.14 -8.87
C ILE A 52 -0.72 3.37 -7.91
N MET A 53 0.38 2.80 -8.42
CA MET A 53 1.38 2.11 -7.59
C MET A 53 1.96 3.01 -6.49
N LEU A 54 2.32 4.25 -6.81
CA LEU A 54 2.78 5.24 -5.82
C LEU A 54 1.70 5.58 -4.78
N THR A 55 0.43 5.59 -5.19
CA THR A 55 -0.68 5.77 -4.24
C THR A 55 -0.78 4.57 -3.30
N MET A 56 -0.69 3.35 -3.82
CA MET A 56 -0.71 2.12 -3.02
C MET A 56 0.47 2.03 -2.04
N PHE A 57 1.68 2.46 -2.41
CA PHE A 57 2.81 2.51 -1.49
C PHE A 57 2.59 3.49 -0.34
N ASP A 58 2.02 4.67 -0.61
CA ASP A 58 1.66 5.65 0.42
C ASP A 58 0.63 5.06 1.39
N GLU A 59 -0.46 4.53 0.86
CA GLU A 59 -1.52 3.91 1.66
C GLU A 59 -1.03 2.71 2.45
N MET A 60 -0.14 1.88 1.88
CA MET A 60 0.49 0.78 2.60
C MET A 60 1.34 1.28 3.78
N GLY A 61 2.07 2.37 3.60
CA GLY A 61 2.82 3.01 4.69
C GLY A 61 1.92 3.49 5.83
N LYS A 62 0.77 4.08 5.48
CA LYS A 62 -0.27 4.47 6.45
C LYS A 62 -0.85 3.25 7.15
N LEU A 63 -1.21 2.21 6.40
CA LEU A 63 -1.81 0.98 6.91
C LEU A 63 -0.90 0.30 7.93
N LEU A 64 0.38 0.09 7.58
CA LEU A 64 1.34 -0.57 8.46
C LEU A 64 1.58 0.22 9.76
N HIS A 65 1.59 1.54 9.69
CA HIS A 65 1.66 2.38 10.89
C HIS A 65 0.40 2.22 11.76
N MET A 66 -0.78 2.32 11.15
CA MET A 66 -2.06 2.22 11.84
C MET A 66 -2.28 0.85 12.48
N VAL A 67 -1.94 -0.24 11.79
CA VAL A 67 -2.01 -1.61 12.35
C VAL A 67 -1.17 -1.72 13.62
N ARG A 68 0.07 -1.20 13.60
CA ARG A 68 0.98 -1.24 14.76
C ARG A 68 0.43 -0.45 15.94
N GLU A 69 -0.10 0.75 15.70
CA GLU A 69 -0.65 1.57 16.78
C GLU A 69 -1.97 1.00 17.31
N CYS A 70 -2.83 0.43 16.46
CA CYS A 70 -4.03 -0.31 16.88
C CYS A 70 -3.66 -1.51 17.76
N GLU A 71 -2.68 -2.31 17.36
CA GLU A 71 -2.19 -3.45 18.14
C GLU A 71 -1.62 -3.02 19.50
N LYS A 72 -0.82 -1.95 19.52
CA LYS A 72 -0.22 -1.41 20.74
C LYS A 72 -1.29 -0.89 21.70
N THR A 73 -2.26 -0.14 21.18
CA THR A 73 -3.39 0.37 21.96
C THR A 73 -4.25 -0.76 22.51
N ALA A 74 -4.51 -1.80 21.71
CA ALA A 74 -5.23 -2.99 22.15
C ALA A 74 -4.53 -3.71 23.31
N LYS A 75 -3.20 -3.90 23.21
CA LYS A 75 -2.41 -4.54 24.27
C LYS A 75 -2.37 -3.73 25.57
N ALA A 76 -2.45 -2.40 25.47
CA ALA A 76 -2.44 -1.49 26.62
C ALA A 76 -3.84 -1.21 27.18
N ASP A 77 -4.90 -1.73 26.55
CA ASP A 77 -6.30 -1.38 26.79
C ASP A 77 -6.54 0.13 26.87
N HIS A 78 -5.88 0.87 25.97
CA HIS A 78 -6.02 2.32 25.90
C HIS A 78 -7.25 2.70 25.05
N PRO A 79 -8.02 3.75 25.41
CA PRO A 79 -9.23 4.13 24.67
C PRO A 79 -8.95 4.77 23.30
N ASP A 80 -7.75 5.33 23.12
CA ASP A 80 -7.37 6.05 21.90
C ASP A 80 -6.14 5.43 21.23
N VAL A 81 -6.12 5.48 19.89
CA VAL A 81 -5.00 5.11 19.03
C VAL A 81 -4.26 6.38 18.61
N ARG A 82 -2.94 6.37 18.78
CA ARG A 82 -2.07 7.46 18.35
C ARG A 82 -1.78 7.32 16.87
N VAL A 83 -2.12 8.35 16.09
CA VAL A 83 -1.88 8.45 14.66
C VAL A 83 -0.86 9.54 14.42
N VAL A 84 0.16 9.27 13.61
CA VAL A 84 1.28 10.20 13.38
C VAL A 84 1.55 10.30 11.89
N ASP A 85 1.75 11.52 11.41
CA ASP A 85 2.16 11.81 10.03
C ASP A 85 1.18 11.22 9.00
N PHE A 86 -0.11 11.05 9.34
CA PHE A 86 -1.08 10.38 8.47
C PHE A 86 -1.21 11.09 7.12
N HIS A 87 -1.12 12.42 7.09
CA HIS A 87 -1.18 13.20 5.85
C HIS A 87 0.18 13.43 5.18
N ASN A 88 1.26 12.90 5.75
CA ASN A 88 2.60 12.99 5.16
C ASN A 88 2.80 11.89 4.10
N ASN A 89 2.16 12.07 2.95
CA ASN A 89 2.15 11.07 1.87
C ASN A 89 3.57 10.69 1.39
N SER A 90 4.51 11.62 1.44
CA SER A 90 5.91 11.37 1.03
C SER A 90 6.64 10.44 2.01
N LEU A 91 6.44 10.64 3.31
CA LEU A 91 7.02 9.80 4.34
C LEU A 91 6.37 8.41 4.35
N ASN A 92 5.05 8.36 4.26
CA ASN A 92 4.30 7.11 4.24
C ASN A 92 4.61 6.30 2.98
N GLY A 93 4.67 6.94 1.82
CA GLY A 93 5.13 6.33 0.57
C GLY A 93 6.50 5.68 0.67
N ARG A 94 7.48 6.38 1.26
CA ARG A 94 8.81 5.81 1.52
C ARG A 94 8.78 4.62 2.47
N ARG A 95 7.99 4.69 3.54
CA ARG A 95 7.83 3.60 4.51
C ARG A 95 7.22 2.36 3.85
N GLY A 96 6.12 2.53 3.11
CA GLY A 96 5.45 1.44 2.42
C GLY A 96 6.35 0.80 1.37
N LEU A 97 6.99 1.61 0.53
CA LEU A 97 7.95 1.14 -0.46
C LEU A 97 9.11 0.34 0.16
N GLY A 98 9.72 0.86 1.23
CA GLY A 98 10.79 0.16 1.94
C GLY A 98 10.36 -1.20 2.47
N GLN A 99 9.16 -1.29 3.06
CA GLN A 99 8.60 -2.55 3.58
C GLN A 99 8.33 -3.55 2.45
N ILE A 100 7.73 -3.12 1.34
CA ILE A 100 7.44 -4.00 0.19
C ILE A 100 8.73 -4.55 -0.42
N LEU A 101 9.76 -3.72 -0.56
CA LEU A 101 11.05 -4.17 -1.09
C LEU A 101 11.77 -5.15 -0.15
N GLU A 102 11.73 -4.91 1.16
CA GLU A 102 12.26 -5.83 2.18
C GLU A 102 11.59 -7.23 2.06
N GLU A 103 10.27 -7.24 1.90
CA GLU A 103 9.52 -8.49 1.76
C GLU A 103 9.83 -9.22 0.46
N ILE A 104 9.92 -8.50 -0.66
CA ILE A 104 10.32 -9.09 -1.95
C ILE A 104 11.71 -9.72 -1.82
N ARG A 105 12.68 -8.98 -1.28
CA ARG A 105 14.04 -9.49 -1.04
C ARG A 105 14.04 -10.73 -0.15
N THR A 106 13.18 -10.75 0.88
CA THR A 106 13.03 -11.91 1.78
C THR A 106 12.50 -13.14 1.04
N ILE A 107 11.45 -12.97 0.23
CA ILE A 107 10.85 -14.05 -0.57
C ILE A 107 11.83 -14.58 -1.61
N GLU A 108 12.54 -13.69 -2.29
CA GLU A 108 13.55 -14.04 -3.28
C GLU A 108 14.72 -14.80 -2.65
N SER A 109 15.23 -14.32 -1.52
CA SER A 109 16.31 -15.00 -0.78
C SER A 109 15.88 -16.39 -0.31
N ALA A 110 14.65 -16.52 0.20
CA ALA A 110 14.09 -17.81 0.58
C ALA A 110 13.95 -18.75 -0.63
N SER A 111 13.53 -18.23 -1.78
CA SER A 111 13.38 -19.01 -3.02
C SER A 111 14.72 -19.53 -3.55
N VAL A 112 15.78 -18.71 -3.49
CA VAL A 112 17.15 -19.12 -3.81
C VAL A 112 17.61 -20.24 -2.88
N ASN A 113 17.41 -20.07 -1.57
CA ASN A 113 17.81 -21.06 -0.56
C ASN A 113 17.07 -22.40 -0.70
N LEU A 114 15.82 -22.38 -1.18
CA LEU A 114 15.02 -23.58 -1.46
C LEU A 114 15.35 -24.24 -2.81
N GLY A 115 16.32 -23.71 -3.57
CA GLY A 115 16.80 -24.32 -4.81
C GLY A 115 15.90 -24.07 -6.03
N PHE A 116 15.01 -23.07 -5.99
CA PHE A 116 14.23 -22.69 -7.15
C PHE A 116 15.14 -22.01 -8.20
N SER A 117 15.50 -22.76 -9.24
CA SER A 117 16.47 -22.40 -10.28
C SER A 117 16.12 -21.18 -11.16
N LYS A 118 14.98 -20.54 -10.92
CA LYS A 118 14.49 -19.34 -11.63
C LYS A 118 14.31 -18.12 -10.73
N ALA A 119 14.81 -18.15 -9.50
CA ALA A 119 14.71 -17.00 -8.60
C ALA A 119 15.53 -15.82 -9.16
N VAL A 120 14.83 -14.80 -9.67
CA VAL A 120 15.43 -13.54 -10.12
C VAL A 120 15.43 -12.58 -8.94
N ILE A 121 16.60 -12.12 -8.53
CA ILE A 121 16.72 -11.07 -7.52
C ILE A 121 16.27 -9.75 -8.15
N THR A 122 15.27 -9.11 -7.57
CA THR A 122 14.80 -7.80 -8.02
C THR A 122 15.89 -6.77 -7.74
N GLU A 123 16.44 -6.18 -8.81
CA GLU A 123 17.39 -5.08 -8.70
C GLU A 123 16.74 -3.87 -8.05
N GLU A 124 17.57 -3.05 -7.40
CA GLU A 124 17.08 -1.85 -6.73
C GLU A 124 16.49 -0.87 -7.75
N PRO A 125 15.19 -0.53 -7.64
CA PRO A 125 14.53 0.28 -8.67
C PRO A 125 15.13 1.67 -8.75
N GLU A 126 15.36 2.17 -9.96
CA GLU A 126 15.97 3.50 -10.16
C GLU A 126 15.15 4.62 -9.52
N PHE A 127 13.83 4.46 -9.43
CA PHE A 127 12.96 5.45 -8.79
C PHE A 127 13.20 5.59 -7.27
N LEU A 128 13.90 4.67 -6.60
CA LEU A 128 14.33 4.87 -5.21
C LEU A 128 15.35 5.97 -5.02
N LYS A 129 16.09 6.33 -6.08
CA LYS A 129 17.07 7.42 -6.05
C LYS A 129 16.40 8.79 -6.15
N GLU A 130 15.10 8.84 -6.41
CA GLU A 130 14.31 10.06 -6.58
C GLU A 130 13.59 10.43 -5.28
N ASP A 131 13.31 11.72 -5.08
CA ASP A 131 12.46 12.13 -3.94
C ASP A 131 11.01 11.68 -4.19
N TYR A 132 10.44 10.94 -3.24
CA TYR A 132 9.10 10.37 -3.37
C TYR A 132 8.03 11.43 -3.67
N SER A 133 8.15 12.60 -3.04
CA SER A 133 7.26 13.76 -3.26
C SER A 133 7.28 14.22 -4.72
N SER A 134 8.42 14.10 -5.38
CA SER A 134 8.60 14.47 -6.78
C SER A 134 8.08 13.41 -7.76
N LEU A 135 8.02 12.14 -7.34
CA LEU A 135 7.54 11.03 -8.17
C LEU A 135 6.04 11.11 -8.42
N ASP A 136 5.24 11.37 -7.37
CA ASP A 136 3.79 11.51 -7.51
C ASP A 136 3.44 12.66 -8.48
N GLY A 137 4.04 13.84 -8.27
CA GLY A 137 3.86 14.99 -9.14
C GLY A 137 4.31 14.76 -10.59
N ARG A 138 5.45 14.10 -10.81
CA ARG A 138 5.96 13.78 -12.17
C ARG A 138 5.15 12.68 -12.86
N SER A 139 4.56 11.76 -12.11
CA SER A 139 3.69 10.72 -12.66
C SER A 139 2.34 11.28 -13.10
N ARG A 140 1.75 12.19 -12.32
CA ARG A 140 0.43 12.79 -12.59
C ARG A 140 0.49 13.96 -13.57
N TYR A 141 1.51 14.81 -13.48
CA TYR A 141 1.59 16.06 -14.23
C TYR A 141 2.74 16.03 -15.25
N PHE A 142 2.37 16.06 -16.52
CA PHE A 142 3.32 16.11 -17.63
C PHE A 142 3.89 17.52 -17.78
N GLN A 143 5.21 17.68 -17.63
CA GLN A 143 5.90 18.88 -18.13
C GLN A 143 6.25 18.64 -19.61
N ILE A 144 5.41 19.17 -20.50
CA ILE A 144 5.60 19.12 -21.97
C ILE A 144 7.00 19.64 -22.36
N ASP A 145 7.49 20.65 -21.64
CA ASP A 145 8.70 21.40 -21.99
C ASP A 145 10.02 20.78 -21.52
N LYS A 146 10.00 19.57 -20.93
CA LYS A 146 11.22 18.80 -20.62
C LYS A 146 11.24 17.49 -21.42
N ILE A 147 11.23 17.68 -22.73
CA ILE A 147 11.57 16.68 -23.75
C ILE A 147 12.83 15.92 -23.25
N MET A 148 12.68 14.63 -22.92
CA MET A 148 13.76 13.68 -22.56
C MET A 148 14.24 13.53 -21.10
N ARG A 149 13.41 13.65 -20.06
CA ARG A 149 13.59 12.66 -18.97
C ARG A 149 12.93 11.38 -19.44
N LYS A 150 13.73 10.48 -19.98
CA LYS A 150 13.26 9.15 -20.40
C LYS A 150 12.46 8.55 -19.25
N ASP A 151 11.37 7.87 -19.57
CA ASP A 151 10.58 7.08 -18.61
C ASP A 151 11.36 5.87 -18.06
N GLU A 152 12.71 5.88 -18.13
CA GLU A 152 13.62 4.86 -17.59
C GLU A 152 13.42 4.63 -16.09
N TYR A 153 12.95 5.64 -15.35
CA TYR A 153 12.62 5.50 -13.93
C TYR A 153 11.32 4.71 -13.68
N ILE A 154 10.44 4.59 -14.68
CA ILE A 154 9.18 3.84 -14.55
C ILE A 154 9.51 2.35 -14.65
N PRO A 155 9.20 1.54 -13.61
CA PRO A 155 9.46 0.11 -13.68
C PRO A 155 8.64 -0.54 -14.79
N THR A 156 9.12 -1.68 -15.30
CA THR A 156 8.32 -2.48 -16.24
C THR A 156 7.04 -2.99 -15.57
N ILE A 157 6.02 -3.28 -16.37
CA ILE A 157 4.76 -3.86 -15.86
C ILE A 157 5.00 -5.16 -15.09
N ASP A 158 5.94 -5.99 -15.52
CA ASP A 158 6.28 -7.23 -14.81
C ASP A 158 6.81 -6.96 -13.39
N ILE A 159 7.62 -5.91 -13.22
CA ILE A 159 8.13 -5.49 -11.91
C ILE A 159 7.00 -4.87 -11.09
N MET A 160 6.20 -4.00 -11.69
CA MET A 160 5.04 -3.39 -11.02
C MET A 160 4.02 -4.45 -10.57
N ASN A 161 3.81 -5.52 -11.34
CA ASN A 161 2.93 -6.64 -10.97
C ASN A 161 3.44 -7.38 -9.72
N ARG A 162 4.76 -7.49 -9.54
CA ARG A 162 5.34 -8.06 -8.31
C ARG A 162 5.06 -7.17 -7.11
N TYR A 163 5.18 -5.85 -7.26
CA TYR A 163 4.84 -4.90 -6.20
C TYR A 163 3.36 -4.96 -5.84
N ALA A 164 2.47 -4.91 -6.84
CA ALA A 164 1.03 -5.05 -6.65
C ALA A 164 0.69 -6.33 -5.86
N ALA A 165 1.23 -7.48 -6.26
CA ALA A 165 0.96 -8.75 -5.60
C ALA A 165 1.35 -8.77 -4.10
N VAL A 166 2.49 -8.16 -3.74
CA VAL A 166 2.91 -8.08 -2.33
C VAL A 166 2.06 -7.07 -1.56
N ILE A 167 1.74 -5.93 -2.17
CA ILE A 167 0.83 -4.93 -1.58
C ILE A 167 -0.53 -5.54 -1.30
N GLU A 168 -1.12 -6.24 -2.26
CA GLU A 168 -2.42 -6.92 -2.13
C GLU A 168 -2.40 -7.96 -1.01
N ARG A 169 -1.38 -8.81 -0.98
CA ARG A 169 -1.21 -9.81 0.07
C ARG A 169 -1.16 -9.14 1.45
N ASN A 170 -0.43 -8.04 1.58
CA ASN A 170 -0.26 -7.35 2.85
C ASN A 170 -1.51 -6.60 3.28
N ALA A 171 -2.21 -5.96 2.34
CA ALA A 171 -3.49 -5.31 2.59
C ALA A 171 -4.52 -6.35 3.07
N MET A 172 -4.63 -7.48 2.38
CA MET A 172 -5.53 -8.57 2.75
C MET A 172 -5.18 -9.16 4.12
N ALA A 173 -3.89 -9.41 4.38
CA ALA A 173 -3.44 -9.92 5.67
C ALA A 173 -3.71 -8.95 6.82
N ALA A 174 -3.46 -7.65 6.61
CA ALA A 174 -3.72 -6.60 7.58
C ALA A 174 -5.23 -6.44 7.85
N GLY A 175 -6.07 -6.43 6.82
CA GLY A 175 -7.52 -6.36 6.95
C GLY A 175 -8.07 -7.54 7.76
N ASN A 176 -7.67 -8.77 7.42
CA ASN A 176 -8.07 -9.97 8.16
C ASN A 176 -7.58 -9.94 9.62
N TYR A 177 -6.31 -9.56 9.84
CA TYR A 177 -5.74 -9.47 11.17
C TYR A 177 -6.49 -8.44 12.04
N LEU A 178 -6.77 -7.26 11.50
CA LEU A 178 -7.54 -6.23 12.19
C LEU A 178 -8.94 -6.74 12.51
N HIS A 179 -9.62 -7.35 11.55
CA HIS A 179 -10.94 -7.95 11.71
C HIS A 179 -10.97 -8.99 12.86
N ASP A 180 -9.97 -9.86 12.93
CA ASP A 180 -9.91 -10.85 14.01
C ASP A 180 -9.58 -10.21 15.36
N LEU A 181 -8.67 -9.24 15.38
CA LEU A 181 -8.26 -8.53 16.60
C LEU A 181 -9.40 -7.72 17.20
N GLY A 182 -10.06 -6.85 16.43
CA GLY A 182 -11.18 -6.06 16.94
C GLY A 182 -12.39 -6.93 17.30
N LYS A 183 -12.58 -8.11 16.69
CA LYS A 183 -13.63 -9.05 17.08
C LYS A 183 -13.32 -9.65 18.45
N ALA A 184 -12.07 -10.04 18.68
CA ALA A 184 -11.60 -10.52 19.98
C ALA A 184 -11.73 -9.47 21.08
N LEU A 185 -11.60 -8.19 20.74
CA LEU A 185 -11.73 -7.05 21.65
C LEU A 185 -13.18 -6.55 21.82
N GLY A 186 -14.15 -7.14 21.11
CA GLY A 186 -15.56 -6.74 21.18
C GLY A 186 -15.85 -5.36 20.57
N LEU A 187 -14.99 -4.86 19.67
CA LEU A 187 -15.14 -3.54 19.06
C LEU A 187 -16.17 -3.54 17.92
N TRP A 188 -16.39 -4.68 17.26
CA TRP A 188 -17.42 -4.84 16.21
C TRP A 188 -18.80 -5.24 16.77
N VAL A 189 -19.37 -4.39 17.61
CA VAL A 189 -20.75 -4.55 18.09
C VAL A 189 -21.70 -3.55 17.41
N SER A 190 -21.21 -2.67 16.52
CA SER A 190 -22.05 -1.61 15.92
C SER A 190 -22.20 -1.59 14.39
N LEU A 191 -21.43 -2.33 13.58
CA LEU A 191 -21.67 -2.42 12.13
C LEU A 191 -21.14 -3.75 11.56
N GLU A 192 -22.07 -4.59 11.10
CA GLU A 192 -21.79 -5.83 10.36
C GLU A 192 -21.29 -5.48 8.95
N LEU A 193 -20.01 -5.70 8.64
CA LEU A 193 -19.53 -5.76 7.26
C LEU A 193 -19.75 -7.20 6.76
N SER A 194 -20.69 -7.37 5.82
CA SER A 194 -20.99 -8.67 5.19
C SER A 194 -20.46 -8.69 3.76
N PRO A 195 -19.65 -9.69 3.35
CA PRO A 195 -19.23 -9.83 1.96
C PRO A 195 -20.44 -10.08 1.06
N ALA A 196 -20.56 -9.34 -0.04
CA ALA A 196 -21.58 -9.59 -1.05
C ALA A 196 -20.99 -10.37 -2.23
N GLU A 197 -21.30 -11.66 -2.30
CA GLU A 197 -21.01 -12.45 -3.48
C GLU A 197 -21.97 -12.07 -4.62
N LYS A 198 -21.43 -11.55 -5.72
CA LYS A 198 -22.20 -11.32 -6.95
C LYS A 198 -21.53 -12.05 -8.11
N ASN A 199 -22.22 -13.06 -8.63
CA ASN A 199 -21.83 -13.85 -9.81
C ASN A 199 -20.53 -14.67 -9.64
N GLY A 200 -20.33 -15.31 -8.48
CA GLY A 200 -19.18 -16.21 -8.24
C GLY A 200 -17.82 -15.51 -8.22
N LYS A 201 -17.81 -14.18 -8.08
CA LYS A 201 -16.63 -13.38 -7.80
C LYS A 201 -16.82 -12.74 -6.43
N VAL A 202 -15.88 -12.98 -5.52
CA VAL A 202 -15.80 -12.24 -4.26
C VAL A 202 -15.53 -10.79 -4.62
N ARG A 203 -16.48 -9.91 -4.30
CA ARG A 203 -16.27 -8.47 -4.32
C ARG A 203 -16.28 -8.03 -2.87
N TYR A 204 -15.26 -7.29 -2.49
CA TYR A 204 -15.21 -6.58 -1.23
C TYR A 204 -16.09 -5.34 -1.41
N LEU A 205 -17.05 -5.15 -0.50
CA LEU A 205 -17.92 -3.96 -0.40
C LEU A 205 -17.55 -3.19 0.86
#